data_AF-A0A667ZD87-F1
#
_entry.id   AF-A0A667ZD87-F1
#
_cell.length_a   1.000
_cell.length_b   1.000
_cell.length_c   1.000
_cell.angle_alpha   90.00
_cell.angle_beta   90.00
_cell.angle_gamma   90.00
#
_symmetry.space_group_name_H-M   'P 1'
#
loop_
_entity.id
_entity.type
_entity.pdbx_description
1 polymer ?
#
loop_
_entity_poly.entity_id
_entity_poly.type
_entity_poly.pdbx_seq_one_letter_code
_entity_poly.pdbx_strand_id
1 'polypeptide(L)'
;SSLTDKTTELRFEDLLVFITGADEVPALGFKGKPSIDFYEQESGQRHLPYASTCSMCLYLPRGVTQENELHLMLLQSIKDSLGFGKV
;
A
#
# COMPACT_ATOMS: atom_id res chain seq x y z
N SER A 1 -18.30 24.42 9.59
CA SER A 1 -18.10 23.00 9.94
C SER A 1 -17.21 22.38 8.88
N SER A 2 -15.89 22.44 9.06
CA SER A 2 -14.94 21.87 8.09
C SER A 2 -14.16 20.75 8.75
N LEU A 3 -14.76 19.56 8.74
CA LEU A 3 -14.18 18.30 9.22
C LEU A 3 -14.08 17.31 8.05
N THR A 4 -13.64 17.74 6.87
CA THR A 4 -13.48 16.83 5.72
C THR A 4 -12.44 17.39 4.76
N ASP A 5 -11.19 17.58 5.21
CA ASP A 5 -10.09 17.91 4.30
C ASP A 5 -8.73 17.45 4.83
N LYS A 6 -8.69 16.27 5.45
CA LYS A 6 -7.44 15.64 5.87
C LYS A 6 -7.51 14.14 5.60
N THR A 7 -6.69 13.66 4.66
CA THR A 7 -6.38 12.24 4.27
C THR A 7 -6.98 11.69 2.97
N THR A 8 -6.95 12.47 1.88
CA THR A 8 -7.14 11.96 0.50
C THR A 8 -5.85 11.82 -0.31
N GLU A 9 -4.71 12.29 0.21
CA GLU A 9 -3.43 12.25 -0.51
C GLU A 9 -2.61 11.04 -0.06
N LEU A 10 -2.33 10.12 -0.99
CA LEU A 10 -1.41 9.01 -0.80
C LEU A 10 0.00 9.52 -1.10
N ARG A 11 0.85 9.63 -0.08
CA ARG A 11 2.23 10.05 -0.28
C ARG A 11 3.09 8.86 -0.66
N PHE A 12 4.17 9.11 -1.39
CA PHE A 12 5.11 8.06 -1.78
C PHE A 12 5.76 7.41 -0.56
N GLU A 13 6.03 8.18 0.49
CA GLU A 13 6.60 7.67 1.75
C GLU A 13 5.65 6.67 2.40
N ASP A 14 4.33 6.94 2.42
CA ASP A 14 3.34 6.04 3.02
C ASP A 14 3.30 4.69 2.29
N LEU A 15 3.48 4.72 0.96
CA LEU A 15 3.61 3.53 0.13
C LEU A 15 4.93 2.78 0.41
N LEU A 16 6.05 3.49 0.60
CA LEU A 16 7.33 2.88 0.95
C LEU A 16 7.28 2.21 2.33
N VAL A 17 6.66 2.85 3.33
CA VAL A 17 6.45 2.23 4.65
C VAL A 17 5.59 0.98 4.51
N PHE A 18 4.51 1.04 3.73
CA PHE A 18 3.64 -0.11 3.49
C PHE A 18 4.39 -1.30 2.87
N ILE A 19 5.29 -1.04 1.92
CA ILE A 19 6.06 -2.09 1.22
C ILE A 19 7.21 -2.62 2.06
N THR A 20 7.91 -1.76 2.79
CA THR A 20 9.16 -2.11 3.47
C THR A 20 8.99 -2.41 4.96
N GLY A 21 7.89 -1.94 5.56
CA GLY A 21 7.67 -1.96 7.00
C GLY A 21 8.57 -0.99 7.77
N ALA A 22 9.29 -0.09 7.09
CA ALA A 22 10.23 0.84 7.68
C ALA A 22 9.85 2.29 7.33
N ASP A 23 9.85 3.15 8.34
CA ASP A 23 9.64 4.60 8.23
C ASP A 23 10.87 5.34 7.69
N GLU A 24 12.05 4.77 7.89
CA GLU A 24 13.32 5.25 7.36
C GLU A 24 14.14 4.12 6.72
N VAL A 25 15.14 4.50 5.92
CA VAL A 25 16.09 3.53 5.36
C VAL A 25 16.92 2.92 6.51
N PRO A 26 16.98 1.58 6.66
CA PRO A 26 17.81 0.96 7.68
C PRO A 26 19.28 1.36 7.58
N ALA A 27 20.02 1.37 8.70
CA ALA A 27 21.43 1.80 8.74
C ALA A 27 22.35 1.02 7.78
N LEU A 28 22.01 -0.24 7.46
CA LEU A 28 22.74 -1.08 6.50
C LEU A 28 22.11 -1.09 5.10
N GLY A 29 21.11 -0.23 4.87
CA GLY A 29 20.27 -0.23 3.68
C GLY A 29 19.26 -1.39 3.64
N PHE A 30 18.43 -1.40 2.60
CA PHE A 30 17.51 -2.50 2.32
C PHE A 30 18.25 -3.68 1.68
N LYS A 31 17.82 -4.91 2.00
CA LYS A 31 18.40 -6.16 1.46
C LYS A 31 18.09 -6.40 -0.02
N GLY A 32 17.28 -5.56 -0.64
CA GLY A 32 16.74 -5.73 -1.98
C GLY A 32 15.99 -4.48 -2.43
N LYS A 33 15.43 -4.55 -3.63
CA LYS A 33 14.62 -3.48 -4.20
C LYS A 33 13.14 -3.79 -4.03
N PRO A 34 12.29 -2.79 -3.77
CA PRO A 34 10.85 -2.94 -3.89
C PRO A 34 10.46 -3.52 -5.25
N SER A 35 9.48 -4.42 -5.26
CA SER A 35 8.94 -5.05 -6.45
C SER A 35 7.42 -4.93 -6.48
N ILE A 36 6.84 -5.09 -7.66
CA ILE A 36 5.40 -5.09 -7.88
C ILE A 36 5.04 -6.38 -8.60
N ASP A 37 4.15 -7.15 -7.99
CA ASP A 37 3.55 -8.34 -8.58
C ASP A 37 2.04 -8.17 -8.71
N PHE A 38 1.44 -9.00 -9.56
CA PHE A 38 0.01 -8.93 -9.86
C PHE A 38 -0.69 -10.26 -9.55
N TYR A 39 -1.88 -10.17 -8.98
CA TYR A 39 -2.72 -11.34 -8.70
C TYR A 39 -4.08 -11.26 -9.42
N GLU A 40 -4.65 -12.43 -9.72
CA GLU A 40 -5.98 -12.52 -10.32
C GLU A 40 -7.08 -12.27 -9.28
N GLN A 41 -8.17 -11.63 -9.71
CA GLN A 41 -9.39 -11.53 -8.92
C GLN A 41 -10.46 -12.41 -9.52
N GLU A 42 -11.10 -13.24 -8.70
CA GLU A 42 -12.26 -13.99 -9.16
C GLU A 42 -13.46 -13.07 -9.36
N SER A 43 -14.39 -13.46 -10.22
CA SER A 43 -15.59 -12.67 -10.50
C SER A 43 -16.38 -12.38 -9.21
N GLY A 44 -16.58 -11.10 -8.91
CA GLY A 44 -17.31 -10.65 -7.72
C GLY A 44 -16.44 -10.48 -6.46
N GLN A 45 -15.15 -10.83 -6.52
CA GLN A 45 -14.19 -10.49 -5.46
C GLN A 45 -13.60 -9.10 -5.71
N ARG A 46 -13.33 -8.38 -4.62
CA ARG A 46 -12.60 -7.12 -4.63
C ARG A 46 -11.53 -7.16 -3.53
N HIS A 47 -10.45 -7.87 -3.81
CA HIS A 47 -9.33 -7.93 -2.88
C HIS A 47 -8.54 -6.61 -2.96
N LEU A 48 -8.13 -6.12 -1.80
CA LEU A 48 -7.33 -4.91 -1.71
C LEU A 48 -5.85 -5.21 -2.04
N PRO A 49 -5.08 -4.22 -2.53
CA PRO A 49 -3.64 -4.31 -2.59
C PRO A 49 -3.07 -4.72 -1.22
N TYR A 50 -2.02 -5.54 -1.23
CA TYR A 50 -1.33 -5.91 0.00
C TYR A 50 0.17 -5.92 -0.23
N ALA A 51 0.94 -5.88 0.85
CA ALA A 51 2.39 -5.90 0.78
C ALA A 51 2.96 -7.01 1.66
N SER A 52 4.08 -7.58 1.21
CA SER A 52 4.94 -8.43 2.02
C SER A 52 6.21 -7.67 2.34
N THR A 53 6.38 -7.27 3.60
CA THR A 53 7.54 -6.50 4.06
C THR A 53 8.82 -7.33 3.99
N CYS A 54 8.74 -8.64 4.27
CA CYS A 54 9.89 -9.54 4.18
C CYS A 54 10.44 -9.65 2.75
N SER A 55 9.57 -9.68 1.75
CA SER A 55 9.98 -9.75 0.33
C SER A 55 10.03 -8.39 -0.35
N MET A 56 9.64 -7.30 0.33
CA MET A 56 9.46 -5.96 -0.23
C MET A 56 8.69 -5.97 -1.55
N CYS A 57 7.54 -6.65 -1.56
CA CYS A 57 6.71 -6.79 -2.74
C CYS A 57 5.32 -6.20 -2.49
N LEU A 58 4.89 -5.30 -3.38
CA LEU A 58 3.53 -4.81 -3.47
C LEU A 58 2.74 -5.71 -4.44
N TYR A 59 1.62 -6.24 -3.98
CA TYR A 59 0.75 -7.08 -4.78
C TYR A 59 -0.47 -6.27 -5.21
N LEU A 60 -0.62 -6.09 -6.52
CA LEU A 60 -1.72 -5.35 -7.13
C LEU A 60 -2.76 -6.29 -7.77
N PRO A 61 -4.05 -6.01 -7.60
CA PRO A 61 -5.07 -6.76 -8.32
C PRO A 61 -5.02 -6.46 -9.82
N ARG A 62 -5.16 -7.51 -10.64
CA ARG A 62 -5.46 -7.34 -12.08
C ARG A 62 -6.92 -6.92 -12.27
N GLY A 63 -7.19 -6.33 -13.44
CA GLY A 63 -8.54 -5.93 -13.85
C GLY A 63 -9.02 -4.57 -13.32
N VAL A 64 -8.21 -3.87 -12.52
CA VAL A 64 -8.49 -2.48 -12.13
C VAL A 64 -8.02 -1.54 -13.24
N THR A 65 -8.95 -1.01 -14.03
CA THR A 65 -8.62 -0.17 -15.19
C THR A 65 -8.61 1.32 -14.88
N GLN A 66 -9.25 1.73 -13.79
CA GLN A 66 -9.38 3.14 -13.41
C GLN A 66 -8.32 3.52 -12.39
N GLU A 67 -7.51 4.53 -12.71
CA GLU A 67 -6.45 5.04 -11.82
C GLU A 67 -7.01 5.47 -10.46
N ASN A 68 -8.11 6.22 -10.44
CA ASN A 68 -8.74 6.66 -9.20
C ASN A 68 -9.24 5.48 -8.35
N GLU A 69 -9.67 4.39 -8.98
CA GLU A 69 -10.06 3.19 -8.24
C GLU A 69 -8.84 2.54 -7.56
N LEU A 70 -7.75 2.36 -8.31
CA LEU A 70 -6.49 1.84 -7.77
C LEU A 70 -5.97 2.73 -6.63
N HIS A 71 -6.02 4.05 -6.80
CA HIS A 71 -5.61 5.02 -5.79
C HIS A 71 -6.43 4.89 -4.50
N LEU A 72 -7.76 4.79 -4.61
CA LEU A 72 -8.63 4.58 -3.45
C LEU A 72 -8.39 3.23 -2.77
N MET A 73 -8.11 2.18 -3.54
CA MET A 73 -7.77 0.87 -3.00
C MET A 73 -6.44 0.89 -2.24
N LEU A 74 -5.40 1.52 -2.78
CA LEU A 74 -4.12 1.69 -2.09
C LEU A 74 -4.26 2.53 -0.81
N LEU A 75 -5.01 3.63 -0.87
CA LEU A 75 -5.33 4.44 0.31
C LEU A 75 -6.00 3.60 1.40
N GLN A 76 -6.96 2.76 1.03
CA GLN A 76 -7.66 1.88 1.97
C GLN A 76 -6.70 0.87 2.59
N SER A 77 -5.90 0.15 1.78
CA SER A 77 -4.92 -0.83 2.27
C SER A 77 -3.92 -0.23 3.26
N ILE A 78 -3.39 0.96 2.95
CA ILE A 78 -2.43 1.64 3.82
C ILE A 78 -3.12 2.05 5.13
N LYS A 79 -4.32 2.64 5.07
CA LYS A 79 -5.09 3.02 6.26
C LYS A 79 -5.39 1.83 7.17
N ASP A 80 -5.73 0.69 6.58
CA ASP A 80 -6.02 -0.54 7.33
C ASP A 80 -4.76 -1.17 7.94
N SER A 81 -3.59 -0.92 7.36
CA SER A 81 -2.30 -1.42 7.87
C SER A 81 -1.69 -0.59 9.01
N LEU A 82 -2.06 0.69 9.13
CA LEU A 82 -1.52 1.64 10.11
C LEU A 82 -1.88 1.30 11.58
N GLY A 83 -2.67 0.24 11.82
CA GLY A 83 -2.96 -0.29 13.15
C GLY A 83 -1.81 -1.06 13.82
N PHE A 84 -0.73 -1.37 13.08
CA PHE A 84 0.45 -2.06 13.63
C PHE A 84 1.64 -1.09 13.74
N GLY A 85 1.93 -0.61 14.96
CA GLY A 85 3.20 0.06 15.26
C GLY A 85 3.13 1.46 15.88
N LYS A 86 1.95 2.07 16.03
CA LYS A 86 1.80 3.26 16.89
C LYS A 86 1.42 2.84 18.31
N VAL A 87 2.42 2.64 19.16
CA VAL A 87 2.30 2.72 20.63
C VAL A 87 2.95 4.00 21.13
#